data_AF-A0A7C9P6Z4-F1
#
_entry.id   AF-A0A7C9P6Z4-F1
#
_cell.length_a   1.000
_cell.length_b   1.000
_cell.length_c   1.000
_cell.angle_alpha   90.00
_cell.angle_beta   90.00
_cell.angle_gamma   90.00
#
_symmetry.space_group_name_H-M   'P 1'
#
loop_
_entity.id
_entity.type
_entity.pdbx_description
1 polymer ?
#
loop_
_entity_poly.entity_id
_entity_poly.type
_entity_poly.pdbx_seq_one_letter_code
_entity_poly.pdbx_strand_id
1 'polypeptide(L)' 'DTVTVIKDLKVRGSSSVVKVGTKVKNIRLVDGDHDIDCKVEGIGAMQLKSEFVKKV' A
#
# COMPACT_ATOMS: atom_id res chain seq x y z
N ASP A 1 1.31 -1.33 -12.90
CA ASP A 1 1.74 -2.46 -12.05
C ASP A 1 0.78 -2.67 -10.89
N THR A 2 0.72 -3.89 -10.36
CA THR A 2 -0.11 -4.26 -9.20
C THR A 2 0.79 -4.78 -8.09
N VAL A 3 0.52 -4.41 -6.85
CA VAL A 3 1.15 -5.01 -5.67
C VAL A 3 0.09 -5.59 -4.76
N THR A 4 0.48 -6.62 -4.02
CA THR A 4 -0.35 -7.22 -2.99
C THR A 4 0.32 -7.03 -1.64
N VAL A 5 -0.44 -6.55 -0.66
CA VAL A 5 0.06 -6.38 0.70
C VAL A 5 0.23 -7.76 1.36
N ILE A 6 1.37 -8.00 1.98
CA ILE A 6 1.71 -9.31 2.59
C ILE A 6 1.47 -9.35 4.11
N LYS A 7 1.10 -8.24 4.73
CA LYS A 7 0.80 -8.12 6.16
C LYS A 7 -0.39 -7.20 6.42
N ASP A 8 -1.03 -7.34 7.57
CA ASP A 8 -2.06 -6.41 8.01
C ASP A 8 -1.40 -5.08 8.42
N LEU A 9 -1.76 -3.98 7.76
CA LEU A 9 -1.28 -2.64 8.06
C LEU A 9 -2.43 -1.79 8.59
N LYS A 10 -2.28 -1.30 9.83
CA LYS A 10 -3.22 -0.34 10.39
C LYS A 10 -2.88 1.06 9.90
N VAL A 11 -3.83 1.73 9.28
CA VAL A 11 -3.65 3.10 8.81
C VAL A 11 -3.73 4.05 10.00
N ARG A 12 -2.67 4.81 10.27
CA ARG A 12 -2.74 5.88 11.28
C ARG A 12 -3.67 6.99 10.80
N GLY A 13 -4.58 7.43 11.67
CA GLY A 13 -5.57 8.46 11.34
C GLY A 13 -6.88 7.93 10.76
N SER A 14 -7.00 6.62 10.56
CA SER A 14 -8.26 5.96 10.18
C SER A 14 -8.50 4.72 11.03
N SER A 15 -9.76 4.35 11.23
CA SER A 15 -10.16 3.07 11.84
C SER A 15 -9.96 1.90 10.87
N SER A 16 -9.64 2.17 9.61
CA SER A 16 -9.47 1.16 8.56
C SER A 16 -8.13 0.43 8.66
N VAL A 17 -8.19 -0.88 8.45
CA VAL A 17 -7.02 -1.77 8.38
C VAL A 17 -6.89 -2.28 6.96
N VAL A 18 -5.71 -2.12 6.37
CA VAL A 18 -5.37 -2.76 5.10
C VAL A 18 -4.99 -4.20 5.41
N LYS A 19 -5.76 -5.15 4.89
CA LYS A 19 -5.57 -6.56 5.18
C LYS A 19 -4.51 -7.17 4.27
N VAL A 20 -3.85 -8.22 4.75
CA VAL A 20 -3.05 -9.09 3.89
C VAL A 20 -3.90 -9.58 2.71
N GLY A 21 -3.33 -9.57 1.52
CA GLY A 21 -4.03 -9.91 0.29
C GLY A 21 -4.76 -8.74 -0.38
N THR A 22 -4.79 -7.55 0.24
CA THR A 22 -5.29 -6.35 -0.46
C THR A 22 -4.43 -6.06 -1.68
N LYS A 23 -5.08 -6.05 -2.85
CA LYS A 23 -4.45 -5.69 -4.13
C LYS A 23 -4.55 -4.20 -4.33
N VAL A 24 -3.41 -3.56 -4.57
CA VAL A 24 -3.32 -2.14 -4.90
C VAL A 24 -2.88 -2.02 -6.35
N LYS A 25 -3.71 -1.34 -7.13
CA LYS A 25 -3.50 -1.10 -8.56
C LYS A 25 -3.05 0.35 -8.75
N ASN A 26 -2.40 0.64 -9.88
CA ASN A 26 -1.93 1.98 -10.22
C ASN A 26 -0.88 2.53 -9.23
N ILE A 27 0.14 1.71 -8.94
CA ILE A 27 1.28 2.14 -8.12
C ILE A 27 2.26 3.00 -8.91
N ARG A 28 2.90 3.94 -8.21
CA ARG A 28 4.03 4.71 -8.70
C ARG A 28 5.22 4.44 -7.79
N LEU A 29 6.37 4.13 -8.39
CA LEU A 29 7.62 4.05 -7.66
C LEU A 29 8.16 5.46 -7.48
N VAL A 30 8.58 5.78 -6.27
CA VAL A 30 9.16 7.07 -5.87
C VAL A 30 10.45 6.83 -5.12
N ASP A 31 11.41 7.74 -5.28
CA ASP A 31 12.65 7.72 -4.50
C ASP A 31 12.39 8.38 -3.13
N GLY A 32 12.61 7.65 -2.04
CA GLY A 32 12.36 8.13 -0.68
C GLY A 32 12.39 7.02 0.38
N ASP A 33 11.94 7.33 1.60
CA ASP A 33 11.80 6.32 2.68
C ASP A 33 10.63 5.35 2.44
N HIS A 34 9.66 5.75 1.62
CA HIS A 34 8.56 4.90 1.17
C HIS A 34 8.57 4.83 -0.36
N ASP A 35 8.99 3.68 -0.87
CA ASP A 35 9.30 3.52 -2.30
C ASP A 35 8.05 3.41 -3.18
N ILE A 36 6.88 3.15 -2.59
CA ILE A 36 5.65 2.89 -3.35
C ILE A 36 4.58 3.90 -2.96
N ASP A 37 4.27 4.80 -3.88
CA ASP A 37 3.10 5.66 -3.80
C ASP A 37 1.92 4.97 -4.48
N CYS A 38 0.79 4.89 -3.78
CA CYS A 38 -0.38 4.20 -4.29
C CYS A 38 -1.68 4.82 -3.78
N LYS A 39 -2.79 4.51 -4.46
CA LYS A 39 -4.12 4.98 -4.04
C LYS A 39 -5.01 3.77 -3.78
N VAL A 40 -5.52 3.67 -2.56
CA VAL A 40 -6.46 2.64 -2.15
C VAL A 40 -7.86 3.25 -2.13
N GLU A 41 -8.79 2.66 -2.87
CA GLU A 41 -10.18 3.12 -2.87
C GLU A 41 -10.80 2.96 -1.48
N GLY A 42 -11.43 4.02 -0.97
CA GLY A 42 -12.00 4.08 0.38
C GLY A 42 -11.05 4.55 1.49
N ILE A 43 -9.73 4.53 1.27
CA ILE A 43 -8.73 5.05 2.25
C ILE A 43 -8.07 6.33 1.73
N GLY A 44 -7.80 6.41 0.42
CA GLY A 44 -7.12 7.55 -0.21
C GLY A 44 -5.71 7.21 -0.68
N ALA A 45 -4.89 8.25 -0.86
CA ALA A 45 -3.48 8.08 -1.21
C ALA A 45 -2.69 7.58 0.01
N MET A 46 -1.84 6.58 -0.21
CA MET A 46 -1.01 5.97 0.82
C MET A 46 0.35 5.62 0.23
N GLN A 47 1.39 5.83 1.02
CA GLN A 47 2.73 5.37 0.69
C GLN A 47 3.02 4.09 1.47
N LEU A 48 3.55 3.10 0.77
CA LEU A 48 3.90 1.78 1.28
C LEU A 48 5.39 1.55 1.10
N LYS A 49 6.00 0.85 2.05
CA LYS A 49 7.37 0.33 1.89
C LYS A 49 7.35 -0.97 1.10
N SER A 50 8.36 -1.14 0.27
CA SER A 50 8.61 -2.34 -0.53
C SER A 50 8.69 -3.63 0.32
N GLU A 51 9.08 -3.53 1.60
CA GLU A 51 9.16 -4.67 2.53
C GLU A 51 7.79 -5.28 2.92
N PHE A 52 6.68 -4.54 2.79
CA PHE A 52 5.34 -4.98 3.20
C PHE A 52 4.43 -5.34 2.03
N VAL A 53 4.96 -5.32 0.82
CA VAL A 53 4.22 -5.49 -0.42
C VAL A 53 4.99 -6.40 -1.36
N LYS A 54 4.26 -7.19 -2.15
CA LYS A 54 4.81 -8.08 -3.16
C LYS A 54 4.25 -7.69 -4.52
N LYS A 55 5.13 -7.52 -5.51
CA LYS A 55 4.73 -7.32 -6.90
C LYS A 55 4.02 -8.59 -7.41
N VAL A 56 2.86 -8.42 -8.05
CA VAL A 56 2.08 -9.48 -8.71
C VAL A 56 2.04 -9.21 -10.20
#